data_AF-A0A353C8Q2-F1
#
_entry.id   AF-A0A353C8Q2-F1
#
_cell.length_a   1.000
_cell.length_b   1.000
_cell.length_c   1.000
_cell.angle_alpha   90.00
_cell.angle_beta   90.00
_cell.angle_gamma   90.00
#
_symmetry.space_group_name_H-M   'P 1'
#
loop_
_entity.id
_entity.type
_entity.pdbx_description
1 polymer ?
#
loop_
_entity_poly.entity_id
_entity_poly.type
_entity_poly.pdbx_seq_one_letter_code
_entity_poly.pdbx_strand_id
1 'polypeptide(L)'
;EVIHTQNVVGILEGSDPVLKNEYVAIGAHYDHIGMNPFAPGPDKISNGADDDGSGTVAVMSIAEAFAKGTQKPKRSILFIWHAGEEKGLWGSEHFANNPTVPITSIITQLNIDMIG
;
A
#
# COMPACT_ATOMS: atom_id res chain seq x y z
N GLU A 1 -2.97 -13.24 20.09
CA GLU A 1 -2.94 -11.78 20.36
C GLU A 1 -4.03 -11.14 19.53
N VAL A 2 -4.63 -10.04 20.00
CA VAL A 2 -5.56 -9.23 19.19
C VAL A 2 -4.92 -7.86 19.05
N ILE A 3 -4.60 -7.48 17.81
CA ILE A 3 -3.95 -6.21 17.48
C ILE A 3 -4.96 -5.36 16.70
N HIS A 4 -5.13 -4.11 17.10
CA HIS A 4 -5.93 -3.14 16.37
C HIS A 4 -5.05 -2.38 15.38
N THR A 5 -5.34 -2.54 14.09
CA THR A 5 -4.64 -1.87 12.99
C THR A 5 -5.62 -1.63 11.83
N GLN A 6 -5.16 -0.99 10.76
CA GLN A 6 -6.02 -0.64 9.62
C GLN A 6 -5.21 -0.54 8.33
N ASN A 7 -5.77 -1.02 7.23
CA ASN A 7 -5.28 -0.56 5.93
C ASN A 7 -5.63 0.91 5.74
N VAL A 8 -4.78 1.65 5.04
CA VAL A 8 -5.07 3.02 4.60
C VAL A 8 -5.27 3.00 3.09
N VAL A 9 -6.38 3.55 2.62
CA VAL A 9 -6.71 3.60 1.18
C VAL A 9 -7.00 5.03 0.76
N GLY A 10 -6.21 5.55 -0.18
CA GLY A 10 -6.47 6.80 -0.90
C GLY A 10 -7.04 6.51 -2.28
N ILE A 11 -7.99 7.33 -2.74
CA ILE A 11 -8.58 7.21 -4.08
C ILE A 11 -8.41 8.51 -4.85
N LEU A 12 -7.85 8.42 -6.05
CA LEU A 12 -7.88 9.49 -7.03
C LEU A 12 -8.85 9.12 -8.17
N GLU A 13 -9.97 9.84 -8.27
CA GLU A 13 -10.95 9.61 -9.33
C GLU A 13 -10.37 9.98 -10.70
N GLY A 14 -10.55 9.06 -11.65
CA GLY A 14 -10.19 9.24 -13.06
C GLY A 14 -11.03 10.31 -13.76
N SER A 15 -10.48 10.85 -14.85
CA SER A 15 -11.11 11.91 -15.64
C SER A 15 -12.09 11.43 -16.71
N ASP A 16 -12.01 10.16 -17.11
CA ASP A 16 -12.84 9.63 -18.19
C ASP A 16 -14.18 9.11 -17.64
N PRO A 17 -15.33 9.50 -18.21
CA PRO A 17 -16.65 9.16 -17.67
C PRO A 17 -16.96 7.66 -17.65
N VAL A 18 -16.28 6.87 -18.49
CA VAL A 18 -16.42 5.41 -18.52
C VAL A 18 -15.30 4.77 -17.71
N LEU A 19 -14.04 5.10 -18.01
CA LEU A 19 -12.88 4.42 -17.44
C LEU A 19 -12.62 4.76 -15.97
N LYS A 20 -13.21 5.83 -15.41
CA LYS A 20 -13.05 6.16 -13.99
C LYS A 20 -13.55 5.08 -13.03
N ASN A 21 -14.41 4.17 -13.50
CA ASN A 21 -14.87 3.03 -12.70
C ASN A 21 -13.93 1.81 -12.80
N GLU A 22 -12.85 1.89 -13.58
CA GLU A 22 -11.74 0.93 -13.55
C GLU A 22 -10.59 1.51 -12.72
N TYR A 23 -9.99 0.66 -11.89
CA TYR A 23 -8.99 1.07 -10.90
C TYR A 23 -7.65 0.39 -11.17
N VAL A 24 -6.59 1.19 -11.15
CA VAL A 24 -5.22 0.69 -10.98
C VAL A 24 -4.84 0.88 -9.52
N ALA A 25 -4.55 -0.22 -8.83
CA ALA A 25 -4.09 -0.19 -7.45
C ALA A 25 -2.57 -0.17 -7.40
N ILE A 26 -2.02 0.66 -6.52
CA ILE A 26 -0.60 0.73 -6.17
C ILE A 26 -0.53 0.58 -4.66
N GLY A 27 0.20 -0.43 -4.18
CA GLY A 27 0.26 -0.71 -2.76
C GLY A 27 1.64 -1.08 -2.24
N ALA A 28 1.78 -0.95 -0.93
CA ALA A 28 2.95 -1.26 -0.10
C ALA A 28 2.46 -1.69 1.28
N HIS A 29 3.27 -2.37 2.09
CA HIS A 29 2.94 -2.53 3.50
C HIS A 29 3.67 -1.50 4.34
N TYR A 30 3.11 -1.13 5.49
CA TYR A 30 3.67 -0.08 6.35
C TYR A 30 4.07 -0.59 7.74
N ASP A 31 3.78 -1.85 8.06
CA ASP A 31 4.28 -2.49 9.26
C ASP A 31 5.71 -3.03 9.09
N HIS A 32 6.33 -3.38 10.21
CA HIS A 32 7.65 -4.01 10.27
C HIS A 32 7.68 -5.03 11.41
N ILE A 33 8.64 -5.96 11.40
CA ILE A 33 8.77 -7.00 12.45
C ILE A 33 9.08 -6.49 13.87
N GLY A 34 9.32 -5.19 14.07
CA GLY A 34 9.59 -4.62 15.38
C GLY A 34 11.03 -4.86 15.82
N MET A 35 11.23 -5.85 16.70
CA MET A 35 12.52 -6.21 17.25
C MET A 35 12.90 -7.64 16.89
N ASN A 36 14.19 -7.86 16.61
CA ASN A 36 14.78 -9.17 16.44
C ASN A 36 15.80 -9.43 17.57
N PRO A 37 15.42 -10.16 18.64
CA PRO A 37 16.32 -10.50 19.74
C PRO A 37 17.57 -11.27 19.31
N PHE A 38 17.51 -11.96 18.17
CA PHE A 38 18.58 -12.77 17.61
C PHE A 38 19.48 -11.99 16.64
N ALA A 39 19.20 -10.71 16.36
CA ALA A 39 20.05 -9.88 15.51
C ALA A 39 21.47 -9.78 16.08
N PRO A 40 22.52 -9.70 15.24
CA PRO A 40 23.88 -9.50 15.71
C PRO A 40 24.07 -8.10 16.32
N GLY A 41 25.00 -7.97 17.27
CA GLY A 41 25.31 -6.68 17.90
C GLY A 41 24.31 -6.23 18.98
N PRO A 42 24.49 -5.02 19.53
CA PRO A 42 23.67 -4.51 20.63
C PRO A 42 22.30 -3.98 20.17
N ASP A 43 22.18 -3.54 18.92
CA ASP A 43 20.91 -3.08 18.35
C ASP A 43 20.05 -4.27 17.95
N LYS A 44 18.83 -4.32 18.47
CA LYS A 44 17.83 -5.37 18.21
C LYS A 44 16.63 -4.85 17.44
N ILE A 45 16.64 -3.59 17.01
CA ILE A 45 15.51 -2.97 16.31
C ILE A 45 15.64 -3.28 14.82
N SER A 46 14.56 -3.81 14.25
CA SER A 46 14.40 -3.90 12.81
C SER A 46 13.75 -2.61 12.33
N ASN A 47 14.55 -1.66 11.85
CA ASN A 47 14.06 -0.32 11.51
C ASN A 47 13.07 -0.28 10.32
N GLY A 48 13.03 -1.33 9.50
CA GLY A 48 12.10 -1.44 8.37
C GLY A 48 12.27 -0.37 7.30
N ALA A 49 13.51 0.10 7.08
CA ALA A 49 13.78 1.19 6.14
C ALA A 49 13.52 0.76 4.69
N ASP A 50 14.06 -0.39 4.28
CA ASP A 50 13.82 -0.97 2.96
C ASP A 50 12.51 -1.79 2.96
N ASP A 51 12.25 -2.52 4.05
CA ASP A 51 11.14 -3.46 4.26
C ASP A 51 10.15 -2.95 5.35
N ASP A 52 9.06 -2.26 5.00
CA ASP A 52 8.77 -1.68 3.68
C ASP A 52 8.56 -0.15 3.76
N GLY A 53 9.45 0.50 4.53
CA GLY A 53 9.55 1.95 4.56
C GLY A 53 9.75 2.54 3.17
N SER A 54 10.56 1.88 2.32
CA SER A 54 10.87 2.31 0.96
C SER A 54 9.64 2.27 0.04
N GLY A 55 8.86 1.19 0.05
CA GLY A 55 7.60 1.09 -0.70
C GLY A 55 6.55 2.04 -0.15
N THR A 56 6.41 2.14 1.17
CA THR A 56 5.48 3.06 1.83
C THR A 56 5.68 4.52 1.38
N VAL A 57 6.93 5.02 1.38
CA VAL A 57 7.23 6.39 0.94
C VAL A 57 7.13 6.55 -0.58
N ALA A 58 7.37 5.50 -1.36
CA ALA A 58 7.19 5.53 -2.80
C ALA A 58 5.71 5.65 -3.19
N VAL A 59 4.81 4.88 -2.57
CA VAL A 59 3.35 5.02 -2.78
C VAL A 59 2.89 6.43 -2.43
N MET A 60 3.37 6.99 -1.31
CA MET A 60 3.07 8.37 -0.91
C MET A 60 3.57 9.40 -1.94
N SER A 61 4.80 9.22 -2.44
CA SER A 61 5.40 10.11 -3.44
C SER A 61 4.67 10.05 -4.78
N ILE A 62 4.24 8.85 -5.20
CA ILE A 62 3.43 8.67 -6.42
C ILE A 62 2.07 9.35 -6.24
N ALA A 63 1.41 9.17 -5.08
CA ALA A 63 0.14 9.82 -4.77
C ALA A 63 0.26 11.36 -4.81
N GLU A 64 1.31 11.91 -4.22
CA GLU A 64 1.61 13.35 -4.26
C GLU A 64 1.81 13.85 -5.70
N ALA A 65 2.59 13.12 -6.52
CA ALA A 65 2.84 13.48 -7.91
C ALA A 65 1.54 13.54 -8.73
N PHE A 66 0.66 12.55 -8.56
CA PHE A 66 -0.65 12.56 -9.22
C PHE A 66 -1.58 13.66 -8.69
N ALA A 67 -1.55 13.96 -7.40
CA ALA A 67 -2.37 15.02 -6.79
C ALA A 67 -1.95 16.42 -7.27
N LYS A 68 -0.65 16.65 -7.48
CA LYS A 68 -0.10 17.92 -7.99
C LYS A 68 -0.10 18.02 -9.51
N GLY A 69 -0.27 16.90 -10.21
CA GLY A 69 -0.29 16.85 -11.67
C GLY A 69 -1.44 17.65 -12.26
N THR A 70 -1.21 18.30 -13.41
CA THR A 70 -2.25 19.04 -14.14
C THR A 70 -3.15 18.13 -14.97
N GLN A 71 -2.66 16.95 -15.34
CA GLN A 71 -3.41 15.95 -16.09
C GLN A 71 -3.84 14.81 -15.17
N LYS A 72 -5.15 14.65 -15.01
CA LYS A 72 -5.70 13.50 -14.31
C LYS A 72 -5.60 12.24 -15.17
N PRO A 73 -5.33 11.06 -14.57
CA PRO A 73 -5.41 9.80 -15.28
C PRO A 73 -6.84 9.56 -15.80
N LYS A 74 -7.00 8.73 -16.85
CA LYS A 74 -8.34 8.36 -17.34
C LYS A 74 -9.06 7.42 -16.36
N ARG A 75 -8.33 6.43 -15.86
CA ARG A 75 -8.76 5.48 -14.82
C ARG A 75 -8.55 6.06 -13.44
N SER A 76 -9.29 5.54 -12.48
CA SER A 76 -9.07 5.86 -11.07
C SER A 76 -7.83 5.12 -10.55
N ILE A 77 -7.20 5.68 -9.53
CA ILE A 77 -6.05 5.06 -8.86
C ILE A 77 -6.40 4.81 -7.40
N LEU A 78 -6.10 3.61 -6.91
CA LEU A 78 -6.10 3.28 -5.49
C LEU A 78 -4.66 3.30 -4.98
N PHE A 79 -4.39 4.06 -3.93
CA PHE A 79 -3.14 4.01 -3.17
C PHE A 79 -3.42 3.26 -1.87
N ILE A 80 -2.73 2.15 -1.63
CA ILE A 80 -3.07 1.24 -0.53
C ILE A 80 -1.84 0.98 0.33
N TRP A 81 -1.95 1.26 1.62
CA TRP A 81 -0.98 0.83 2.61
C TRP A 81 -1.57 -0.32 3.43
N HIS A 82 -0.98 -1.50 3.28
CA HIS A 82 -1.41 -2.71 3.95
C HIS A 82 -0.80 -2.82 5.35
N ALA A 83 -1.59 -3.25 6.32
CA ALA A 83 -1.12 -3.52 7.68
C ALA A 83 -0.89 -5.01 7.91
N GLY A 84 0.13 -5.37 8.69
CA GLY A 84 0.32 -6.74 9.15
C GLY A 84 0.76 -7.71 8.06
N GLU A 85 1.51 -7.24 7.07
CA GLU A 85 2.14 -8.10 6.06
C GLU A 85 3.04 -9.13 6.75
N GLU A 86 3.85 -8.66 7.69
CA GLU A 86 4.89 -9.43 8.38
C GLU A 86 4.34 -10.44 9.38
N LYS A 87 3.02 -10.41 9.61
CA LYS A 87 2.28 -11.39 10.41
C LYS A 87 1.52 -12.40 9.57
N GLY A 88 1.67 -12.35 8.25
CA GLY A 88 1.05 -13.27 7.28
C GLY A 88 -0.01 -12.59 6.43
N LEU A 89 0.32 -11.44 5.81
CA LEU A 89 -0.50 -10.77 4.80
C LEU A 89 -1.87 -10.28 5.29
N TRP A 90 -2.02 -9.99 6.59
CA TRP A 90 -3.35 -9.76 7.19
C TRP A 90 -4.14 -8.64 6.51
N GLY A 91 -3.47 -7.52 6.22
CA GLY A 91 -4.07 -6.35 5.60
C GLY A 91 -4.42 -6.60 4.14
N SER A 92 -3.52 -7.20 3.36
CA SER A 92 -3.77 -7.45 1.93
C SER A 92 -4.82 -8.54 1.73
N GLU A 93 -4.82 -9.61 2.55
CA GLU A 93 -5.88 -10.61 2.57
C GLU A 93 -7.23 -9.99 2.95
N HIS A 94 -7.27 -9.16 3.98
CA HIS A 94 -8.50 -8.47 4.37
C HIS A 94 -9.04 -7.57 3.25
N PHE A 95 -8.17 -6.81 2.58
CA PHE A 95 -8.54 -5.96 1.45
C PHE A 95 -9.06 -6.77 0.27
N ALA A 96 -8.40 -7.88 -0.09
CA ALA A 96 -8.84 -8.74 -1.20
C ALA A 96 -10.24 -9.33 -0.95
N ASN A 97 -10.54 -9.68 0.31
CA ASN A 97 -11.83 -10.23 0.70
C ASN A 97 -12.91 -9.16 0.96
N ASN A 98 -12.51 -7.94 1.32
CA ASN A 98 -13.41 -6.82 1.68
C ASN A 98 -12.93 -5.51 1.02
N PRO A 99 -12.90 -5.45 -0.32
CA PRO A 99 -12.31 -4.31 -1.01
C PRO A 99 -13.21 -3.07 -0.88
N THR A 100 -12.59 -1.89 -0.90
CA THR A 100 -13.31 -0.59 -0.81
C THR A 100 -14.03 -0.22 -2.12
N VAL A 101 -13.73 -0.93 -3.21
CA VAL A 101 -14.41 -0.87 -4.52
C VAL A 101 -14.65 -2.31 -5.00
N PRO A 102 -15.54 -2.58 -5.96
CA PRO A 102 -15.73 -3.94 -6.47
C PRO A 102 -14.40 -4.59 -6.91
N ILE A 103 -14.08 -5.79 -6.44
CA ILE A 103 -12.78 -6.43 -6.77
C ILE A 103 -12.57 -6.57 -8.29
N THR A 104 -13.66 -6.82 -9.03
CA THR A 104 -13.66 -6.95 -10.49
C THR A 104 -13.39 -5.65 -11.23
N SER A 105 -13.46 -4.50 -10.55
CA SER A 105 -13.13 -3.20 -11.14
C SER A 105 -11.66 -2.82 -10.93
N ILE A 106 -10.92 -3.55 -10.11
CA ILE A 106 -9.46 -3.40 -9.97
C ILE A 106 -8.80 -4.20 -11.09
N ILE A 107 -8.37 -3.51 -12.14
CA ILE A 107 -7.84 -4.14 -13.36
C ILE A 107 -6.36 -4.53 -13.23
N THR A 108 -5.66 -3.94 -12.26
CA THR A 108 -4.24 -4.19 -11.98
C THR A 108 -3.93 -3.78 -10.55
N GLN A 109 -3.09 -4.54 -9.87
CA GLN A 109 -2.45 -4.17 -8.61
C GLN A 109 -0.93 -4.24 -8.81
N LEU A 110 -0.22 -3.17 -8.42
CA LEU A 110 1.23 -3.12 -8.37
C LEU A 110 1.70 -3.04 -6.91
N ASN A 111 2.34 -4.09 -6.42
CA ASN A 111 2.96 -4.11 -5.10
C ASN A 111 4.38 -3.55 -5.19
N ILE A 112 4.72 -2.63 -4.29
CA ILE A 112 6.04 -2.04 -4.13
C ILE A 112 6.52 -2.49 -2.76
N ASP A 113 7.62 -3.23 -2.74
CA ASP A 113 8.16 -3.88 -1.55
C ASP A 113 9.67 -4.05 -1.75
N MET A 114 10.46 -3.49 -0.82
CA MET A 114 11.93 -3.46 -0.84
C MET A 114 12.54 -2.84 -2.11
N ILE A 115 12.47 -1.51 -2.22
CA ILE A 115 12.97 -0.76 -3.38
C ILE A 115 14.03 0.32 -3.04
N GLY A 116 14.61 0.36 -1.84
CA GLY A 116 15.56 1.43 -1.47
C GLY A 116 16.30 1.29 -0.16
#